data_AF-A0A1A8LY36-F1
#
_entry.id   AF-A0A1A8LY36-F1
#
_cell.length_a   1.000
_cell.length_b   1.000
_cell.length_c   1.000
_cell.angle_alpha   90.00
_cell.angle_beta   90.00
_cell.angle_gamma   90.00
#
_symmetry.space_group_name_H-M   'P 1'
#
loop_
_entity.id
_entity.type
_entity.pdbx_description
1 polymer ?
#
loop_
_entity_poly.entity_id
_entity_poly.type
_entity_poly.pdbx_seq_one_letter_code
_entity_poly.pdbx_strand_id
1 'polypeptide(L)'
;MVRDSLDRTIEQNQKQDQTTKPHSRSQTSEEAVVPEQSQNSQTINAESKEPSERQLDFLLWSKLSIEEESKSWSPPLTGADANSLPTHLRTFSSAAEYQLVKRTYQQLQHSGYYWGPMTMEEAHEILTQLPQGTFLIRDSGQSDVFFTLSYQSEDKPTSVRIQLNNLLFSLCGSHRTFASLFALLAFYTSSICKLTEPYRKQRPERLKQMCRRALVRTHGAENATSIPGLSPQLKAYVCAYPHSL
;
A
#
# COMPACT_ATOMS: atom_id res chain seq x y z
N MET A 1 -1.42 -4.59 20.43
CA MET A 1 -0.01 -4.90 20.14
C MET A 1 0.06 -6.23 19.43
N VAL A 2 0.57 -6.28 18.20
CA VAL A 2 1.03 -7.54 17.62
C VAL A 2 2.38 -7.84 18.29
N ARG A 3 2.54 -9.04 18.87
CA ARG A 3 3.84 -9.51 19.34
C ARG A 3 4.36 -10.48 18.29
N ASP A 4 5.49 -10.15 17.66
CA ASP A 4 6.31 -11.15 17.00
C ASP A 4 6.89 -12.09 18.07
N SER A 5 6.90 -13.40 17.84
CA SER A 5 7.29 -14.40 18.84
C SER A 5 7.81 -15.67 18.17
N LEU A 6 9.00 -15.56 17.58
CA LEU A 6 9.85 -16.68 17.20
C LEU A 6 11.30 -16.33 17.54
N ASP A 7 11.81 -16.93 18.61
CA ASP A 7 13.25 -16.95 18.93
C ASP A 7 13.57 -18.21 19.74
N ARG A 8 14.82 -18.67 19.64
CA ARG A 8 15.41 -19.89 20.23
C ARG A 8 14.89 -21.25 19.73
N THR A 9 15.73 -21.88 18.91
CA THR A 9 16.30 -23.18 19.33
C THR A 9 17.79 -22.96 19.54
N ILE A 10 18.34 -23.49 20.64
CA ILE A 10 19.78 -23.48 20.93
C ILE A 10 20.27 -24.91 20.81
N GLU A 11 21.33 -25.14 20.04
CA GLU A 11 22.21 -26.29 20.26
C GLU A 11 23.63 -25.81 20.56
N GLN A 12 24.30 -26.56 21.43
CA GLN A 12 25.62 -26.22 21.96
C GLN A 12 26.70 -26.99 21.21
N ASN A 13 27.92 -26.44 21.17
CA ASN A 13 29.13 -27.26 21.18
C ASN A 13 30.26 -26.54 21.95
N GLN A 14 31.24 -27.29 22.45
CA GLN A 14 32.19 -26.86 23.49
C GLN A 14 33.65 -27.20 23.18
N LYS A 15 34.59 -26.40 23.74
CA LYS A 15 36.05 -26.68 23.93
C LYS A 15 36.87 -26.81 22.62
N GLN A 16 38.21 -26.63 22.53
CA GLN A 16 39.34 -26.13 23.37
C GLN A 16 40.50 -25.78 22.37
N ASP A 17 41.61 -25.07 22.62
CA ASP A 17 42.22 -24.42 23.82
C ASP A 17 43.27 -23.32 23.44
N GLN A 18 44.10 -22.90 24.42
CA GLN A 18 45.55 -22.52 24.40
C GLN A 18 46.37 -22.62 23.06
N THR A 19 47.43 -21.84 22.75
CA THR A 19 48.22 -20.78 23.45
C THR A 19 49.12 -19.97 22.48
N THR A 20 49.81 -18.93 22.99
CA THR A 20 51.12 -18.36 22.52
C THR A 20 51.11 -17.09 21.62
N LYS A 21 52.18 -16.29 21.76
CA LYS A 21 52.53 -14.97 21.18
C LYS A 21 54.07 -14.97 20.98
N PRO A 22 54.79 -13.88 20.59
CA PRO A 22 54.45 -12.64 19.86
C PRO A 22 55.44 -12.29 18.71
N HIS A 23 55.10 -11.33 17.83
CA HIS A 23 55.96 -10.26 17.26
C HIS A 23 55.15 -9.45 16.19
N SER A 24 55.41 -8.18 15.85
CA SER A 24 56.04 -7.02 16.54
C SER A 24 55.96 -5.76 15.64
N ARG A 25 56.20 -4.55 16.18
CA ARG A 25 56.30 -3.23 15.49
C ARG A 25 54.93 -2.64 15.05
N SER A 26 54.47 -1.44 15.44
CA SER A 26 55.04 -0.06 15.57
C SER A 26 55.24 0.62 14.20
N GLN A 27 54.83 1.87 13.92
CA GLN A 27 54.31 3.04 14.67
C GLN A 27 53.09 3.68 13.90
N THR A 28 52.15 4.47 14.45
CA THR A 28 52.17 5.89 14.93
C THR A 28 52.79 6.90 13.92
N SER A 29 52.33 8.16 13.77
CA SER A 29 51.35 8.99 14.52
C SER A 29 50.72 10.09 13.62
N GLU A 30 49.67 10.80 14.12
CA GLU A 30 49.39 12.27 14.00
C GLU A 30 49.40 12.98 12.60
N GLU A 31 48.92 14.23 12.44
CA GLU A 31 47.71 14.92 12.89
C GLU A 31 47.43 16.11 11.91
N ALA A 32 46.17 16.53 11.77
CA ALA A 32 45.63 17.78 11.18
C ALA A 32 46.43 18.62 10.15
N VAL A 33 45.75 19.01 9.05
CA VAL A 33 45.63 20.43 8.62
C VAL A 33 44.46 20.59 7.63
N VAL A 34 43.79 21.74 7.71
CA VAL A 34 42.72 22.25 6.82
C VAL A 34 43.12 23.70 6.53
N PRO A 35 43.11 24.20 5.27
CA PRO A 35 41.92 24.95 4.82
C PRO A 35 41.66 25.06 3.30
N GLU A 36 40.55 25.76 3.01
CA GLU A 36 40.21 26.54 1.79
C GLU A 36 39.49 25.86 0.59
N GLN A 37 38.23 26.29 0.45
CA GLN A 37 37.53 26.73 -0.78
C GLN A 37 37.49 25.86 -2.05
N SER A 38 36.25 25.53 -2.44
CA SER A 38 35.84 25.58 -3.86
C SER A 38 34.34 25.93 -3.93
N GLN A 39 34.01 27.03 -4.59
CA GLN A 39 32.62 27.39 -4.91
C GLN A 39 32.14 26.60 -6.13
N ASN A 40 30.89 26.12 -6.12
CA ASN A 40 30.13 26.00 -7.36
C ASN A 40 28.62 26.12 -7.11
N SER A 41 28.03 27.24 -7.54
CA SER A 41 26.59 27.46 -7.53
C SER A 41 26.03 27.08 -8.90
N GLN A 42 25.26 25.99 -8.98
CA GLN A 42 24.52 25.66 -10.21
C GLN A 42 23.01 25.63 -10.01
N THR A 43 22.37 26.45 -10.84
CA THR A 43 20.96 26.83 -10.85
C THR A 43 20.01 25.65 -10.96
N ILE A 44 18.94 25.71 -10.17
CA ILE A 44 17.72 24.91 -10.31
C ILE A 44 17.06 25.10 -11.70
N ASN A 45 17.27 24.15 -12.61
CA ASN A 45 16.40 24.00 -13.78
C ASN A 45 15.17 23.17 -13.39
N ALA A 46 14.01 23.83 -13.30
CA ALA A 46 12.72 23.18 -13.06
C ALA A 46 12.21 22.51 -14.35
N GLU A 47 12.78 21.36 -14.70
CA GLU A 47 12.37 20.60 -15.88
C GLU A 47 10.99 19.93 -15.67
N SER A 48 9.96 20.52 -16.28
CA SER A 48 8.58 20.04 -16.26
C SER A 48 8.41 18.72 -17.00
N LYS A 49 8.76 17.60 -16.35
CA LYS A 49 8.54 16.26 -16.90
C LYS A 49 7.05 16.02 -17.15
N GLU A 50 6.71 15.73 -18.41
CA GLU A 50 5.38 15.28 -18.77
C GLU A 50 5.00 14.00 -18.00
N PRO A 51 3.72 13.85 -17.61
CA PRO A 51 3.24 12.61 -17.01
C PRO A 51 3.39 11.46 -18.02
N SER A 52 4.06 10.38 -17.60
CA SER A 52 4.25 9.19 -18.45
C SER A 52 2.92 8.67 -19.03
N GLU A 53 2.94 8.01 -20.19
CA GLU A 53 1.74 7.50 -20.88
C GLU A 53 0.79 6.73 -19.94
N ARG A 54 1.34 5.87 -19.07
CA ARG A 54 0.60 5.09 -18.07
C ARG A 54 -0.17 5.94 -17.03
N GLN A 55 0.28 7.18 -16.81
CA GLN A 55 -0.37 8.17 -15.95
C GLN A 55 -1.45 8.96 -16.73
N LEU A 56 -1.24 9.19 -18.03
CA LEU A 56 -2.25 9.77 -18.92
C LEU A 56 -3.43 8.80 -19.15
N ASP A 57 -3.16 7.53 -19.46
CA ASP A 57 -4.17 6.46 -19.58
C ASP A 57 -5.05 6.37 -18.33
N PHE A 58 -4.41 6.43 -17.16
CA PHE A 58 -5.07 6.35 -15.86
C PHE A 58 -5.97 7.57 -15.58
N LEU A 59 -5.52 8.78 -15.94
CA LEU A 59 -6.32 10.01 -15.83
C LEU A 59 -7.48 10.02 -16.84
N LEU A 60 -7.29 9.47 -18.04
CA LEU A 60 -8.32 9.35 -19.06
C LEU A 60 -9.42 8.35 -18.63
N TRP A 61 -9.03 7.17 -18.13
CA TRP A 61 -9.96 6.17 -17.59
C TRP A 61 -10.71 6.66 -16.34
N SER A 62 -10.08 7.50 -15.51
CA SER A 62 -10.71 8.11 -14.33
C SER A 62 -11.93 8.96 -14.68
N LYS A 63 -11.94 9.61 -15.86
CA LYS A 63 -13.12 10.33 -16.37
C LYS A 63 -14.20 9.37 -16.87
N LEU A 64 -13.82 8.44 -17.75
CA LEU A 64 -14.77 7.53 -18.43
C LEU A 64 -15.53 6.61 -17.46
N SER A 65 -14.92 6.22 -16.34
CA SER A 65 -15.58 5.37 -15.33
C SER A 65 -16.81 6.03 -14.69
N ILE A 66 -16.81 7.36 -14.58
CA ILE A 66 -17.83 8.12 -13.84
C ILE A 66 -19.08 8.34 -14.71
N GLU A 67 -18.91 8.34 -16.03
CA GLU A 67 -20.01 8.43 -16.99
C GLU A 67 -20.82 7.11 -17.04
N GLU A 68 -20.17 5.94 -16.89
CA GLU A 68 -20.84 4.61 -16.81
C GLU A 68 -21.72 4.43 -15.55
N GLU A 69 -21.37 5.02 -14.39
CA GLU A 69 -22.10 4.77 -13.11
C GLU A 69 -23.27 5.74 -12.86
N SER A 70 -23.70 6.51 -13.88
CA SER A 70 -24.73 7.54 -13.79
C SER A 70 -26.20 7.01 -13.71
N LYS A 71 -26.45 6.03 -12.83
CA LYS A 71 -27.82 5.62 -12.40
C LYS A 71 -27.79 4.99 -10.99
N SER A 72 -28.60 5.57 -10.09
CA SER A 72 -28.88 5.09 -8.71
C SER A 72 -27.94 5.51 -7.56
N TRP A 73 -27.32 6.70 -7.61
CA TRP A 73 -27.19 7.57 -6.42
C TRP A 73 -27.01 9.05 -6.84
N SER A 74 -27.44 9.99 -6.00
CA SER A 74 -27.05 11.40 -6.02
C SER A 74 -27.05 11.94 -4.57
N PRO A 75 -26.12 12.84 -4.21
CA PRO A 75 -26.25 14.27 -4.55
C PRO A 75 -25.43 14.70 -5.76
N PRO A 76 -25.61 15.93 -6.29
CA PRO A 76 -24.83 16.43 -7.40
C PRO A 76 -23.41 16.80 -6.96
N LEU A 77 -22.42 16.06 -7.45
CA LEU A 77 -21.01 16.45 -7.48
C LEU A 77 -20.62 16.75 -8.93
N THR A 78 -19.77 17.75 -9.12
CA THR A 78 -19.45 18.33 -10.43
C THR A 78 -18.31 17.56 -11.09
N GLY A 79 -18.15 17.68 -12.42
CA GLY A 79 -17.12 16.94 -13.19
C GLY A 79 -15.65 17.24 -12.84
N ALA A 80 -15.38 18.18 -11.92
CA ALA A 80 -14.05 18.44 -11.38
C ALA A 80 -13.72 17.50 -10.18
N ASP A 81 -14.74 17.23 -9.38
CA ASP A 81 -14.69 16.65 -8.03
C ASP A 81 -14.15 15.22 -8.05
N ALA A 82 -14.44 14.51 -9.14
CA ALA A 82 -13.92 13.20 -9.57
C ALA A 82 -12.44 12.94 -9.29
N ASN A 83 -11.60 13.99 -9.34
CA ASN A 83 -10.15 13.90 -9.23
C ASN A 83 -9.60 14.39 -7.89
N SER A 84 -10.46 14.82 -6.96
CA SER A 84 -10.05 15.20 -5.60
C SER A 84 -9.94 13.96 -4.71
N LEU A 85 -9.00 14.00 -3.77
CA LEU A 85 -9.11 13.16 -2.58
C LEU A 85 -10.25 13.70 -1.68
N PRO A 86 -10.88 12.86 -0.86
CA PRO A 86 -11.87 13.33 0.12
C PRO A 86 -11.29 14.35 1.09
N THR A 87 -12.06 15.37 1.43
CA THR A 87 -11.64 16.49 2.28
C THR A 87 -11.41 16.12 3.75
N HIS A 88 -11.82 14.91 4.17
CA HIS A 88 -11.57 14.38 5.52
C HIS A 88 -10.20 13.67 5.66
N LEU A 89 -9.44 13.51 4.58
CA LEU A 89 -8.06 13.03 4.67
C LEU A 89 -7.11 14.13 5.17
N ARG A 90 -6.08 13.76 5.94
CA ARG A 90 -5.15 14.72 6.55
C ARG A 90 -4.34 15.51 5.51
N THR A 91 -3.77 16.62 5.95
CA THR A 91 -2.75 17.36 5.19
C THR A 91 -1.56 16.46 4.83
N PHE A 92 -0.99 16.70 3.65
CA PHE A 92 0.10 15.89 3.10
C PHE A 92 1.46 16.50 3.42
N SER A 93 2.40 15.67 3.87
CA SER A 93 3.77 16.05 4.22
C SER A 93 4.64 16.33 3.00
N SER A 94 4.22 15.91 1.80
CA SER A 94 4.89 16.22 0.53
C SER A 94 3.96 15.99 -0.67
N ALA A 95 4.31 16.57 -1.82
CA ALA A 95 3.64 16.29 -3.09
C ALA A 95 3.73 14.80 -3.50
N ALA A 96 4.83 14.12 -3.14
CA ALA A 96 4.99 12.70 -3.39
C ALA A 96 4.04 11.84 -2.53
N GLU A 97 3.83 12.22 -1.27
CA GLU A 97 2.83 11.57 -0.40
C GLU A 97 1.42 11.77 -0.96
N TYR A 98 1.06 13.00 -1.39
CA TYR A 98 -0.22 13.27 -2.03
C TYR A 98 -0.46 12.37 -3.26
N GLN A 99 0.49 12.27 -4.19
CA GLN A 99 0.32 11.44 -5.39
C GLN A 99 0.22 9.94 -5.05
N LEU A 100 0.99 9.46 -4.05
CA LEU A 100 0.93 8.08 -3.60
C LEU A 100 -0.42 7.76 -2.93
N VAL A 101 -0.92 8.62 -2.04
CA VAL A 101 -2.23 8.44 -1.38
C VAL A 101 -3.37 8.57 -2.38
N LYS A 102 -3.30 9.53 -3.31
CA LYS A 102 -4.28 9.70 -4.40
C LYS A 102 -4.41 8.45 -5.25
N ARG A 103 -3.29 7.93 -5.76
CA ARG A 103 -3.26 6.65 -6.49
C ARG A 103 -3.81 5.49 -5.65
N THR A 104 -3.39 5.39 -4.38
CA THR A 104 -3.85 4.34 -3.47
C THR A 104 -5.37 4.38 -3.25
N TYR A 105 -5.94 5.58 -3.04
CA TYR A 105 -7.37 5.81 -2.88
C TYR A 105 -8.16 5.41 -4.13
N GLN A 106 -7.73 5.84 -5.31
CA GLN A 106 -8.38 5.49 -6.58
C GLN A 106 -8.36 3.97 -6.84
N GLN A 107 -7.26 3.30 -6.48
CA GLN A 107 -7.20 1.83 -6.50
C GLN A 107 -8.11 1.19 -5.44
N LEU A 108 -8.24 1.78 -4.25
CA LEU A 108 -9.15 1.30 -3.19
C LEU A 108 -10.62 1.39 -3.62
N GLN A 109 -11.04 2.46 -4.31
CA GLN A 109 -12.38 2.57 -4.90
C GLN A 109 -12.70 1.39 -5.84
N HIS A 110 -11.70 0.89 -6.59
CA HIS A 110 -11.84 -0.26 -7.49
C HIS A 110 -11.74 -1.64 -6.83
N SER A 111 -11.49 -1.74 -5.51
CA SER A 111 -11.26 -3.02 -4.80
C SER A 111 -12.56 -3.73 -4.36
N GLY A 112 -13.62 -2.94 -4.12
CA GLY A 112 -14.90 -3.38 -3.57
C GLY A 112 -14.91 -3.60 -2.04
N TYR A 113 -13.75 -3.71 -1.40
CA TYR A 113 -13.58 -3.90 0.07
C TYR A 113 -13.10 -2.63 0.80
N TYR A 114 -13.10 -1.50 0.10
CA TYR A 114 -12.91 -0.18 0.69
C TYR A 114 -14.25 0.42 1.11
N TRP A 115 -14.38 0.65 2.42
CA TRP A 115 -15.61 1.14 3.03
C TRP A 115 -15.71 2.66 3.08
N GLY A 116 -14.57 3.38 2.99
CA GLY A 116 -14.52 4.84 3.06
C GLY A 116 -14.65 5.35 4.49
N PRO A 117 -15.32 6.49 4.73
CA PRO A 117 -15.56 6.99 6.09
C PRO A 117 -16.52 6.05 6.80
N MET A 118 -15.96 5.26 7.72
CA MET A 118 -16.65 4.23 8.49
C MET A 118 -15.99 4.17 9.87
N THR A 119 -16.81 4.09 10.92
CA THR A 119 -16.36 4.05 12.32
C THR A 119 -15.62 2.75 12.64
N MET A 120 -15.05 2.64 13.83
CA MET A 120 -14.49 1.37 14.29
C MET A 120 -15.59 0.39 14.68
N GLU A 121 -16.67 0.94 15.21
CA GLU A 121 -17.82 0.28 15.82
C GLU A 121 -18.63 -0.46 14.75
N GLU A 122 -19.08 0.22 13.69
CA GLU A 122 -19.75 -0.40 12.53
C GLU A 122 -18.89 -1.50 11.89
N ALA A 123 -17.57 -1.27 11.81
CA ALA A 123 -16.65 -2.25 11.23
C ALA A 123 -16.52 -3.49 12.13
N HIS A 124 -16.56 -3.34 13.44
CA HIS A 124 -16.49 -4.44 14.40
C HIS A 124 -17.81 -5.21 14.45
N GLU A 125 -18.96 -4.53 14.40
CA GLU A 125 -20.28 -5.17 14.30
C GLU A 125 -20.38 -6.08 13.08
N ILE A 126 -19.98 -5.59 11.89
CA ILE A 126 -19.94 -6.40 10.66
C ILE A 126 -18.97 -7.58 10.79
N LEU A 127 -17.75 -7.35 11.29
CA LEU A 127 -16.70 -8.39 11.35
C LEU A 127 -16.98 -9.49 12.39
N THR A 128 -17.75 -9.19 13.45
CA THR A 128 -18.05 -10.16 14.53
C THR A 128 -18.77 -11.41 14.04
N GLN A 129 -19.56 -11.31 12.96
CA GLN A 129 -20.33 -12.43 12.40
C GLN A 129 -19.66 -13.07 11.16
N LEU A 130 -18.41 -12.71 10.86
CA LEU A 130 -17.68 -13.19 9.68
C LEU A 130 -16.56 -14.18 10.04
N PRO A 131 -16.06 -14.98 9.07
CA PRO A 131 -14.97 -15.92 9.32
C PRO A 131 -13.67 -15.25 9.82
N GLN A 132 -12.86 -16.03 10.54
CA GLN A 132 -11.54 -15.58 10.98
C GLN A 132 -10.67 -15.14 9.78
N GLY A 133 -10.00 -13.99 9.94
CA GLY A 133 -9.17 -13.37 8.92
C GLY A 133 -9.93 -12.58 7.85
N THR A 134 -11.28 -12.61 7.84
CA THR A 134 -12.06 -11.73 6.97
C THR A 134 -11.78 -10.26 7.33
N PHE A 135 -11.57 -9.40 6.33
CA PHE A 135 -11.10 -8.02 6.57
C PHE A 135 -11.70 -6.98 5.63
N LEU A 136 -11.65 -5.71 6.04
CA LEU A 136 -12.02 -4.55 5.24
C LEU A 136 -11.04 -3.39 5.44
N ILE A 137 -10.99 -2.47 4.48
CA ILE A 137 -10.24 -1.21 4.58
C ILE A 137 -11.24 -0.08 4.75
N ARG A 138 -11.00 0.80 5.71
CA ARG A 138 -11.77 2.03 5.94
C ARG A 138 -10.83 3.19 6.19
N ASP A 139 -11.37 4.40 6.20
CA ASP A 139 -10.59 5.57 6.59
C ASP A 139 -10.31 5.56 8.10
N SER A 140 -9.24 6.25 8.50
CA SER A 140 -8.92 6.45 9.92
C SER A 140 -9.85 7.46 10.57
N GLY A 141 -10.27 7.20 11.81
CA GLY A 141 -10.90 8.20 12.68
C GLY A 141 -9.90 9.16 13.35
N GLN A 142 -8.64 9.23 12.88
CA GLN A 142 -7.58 10.05 13.46
C GLN A 142 -6.84 10.83 12.39
N SER A 143 -6.42 12.05 12.74
CA SER A 143 -5.82 13.05 11.87
C SER A 143 -4.37 12.79 11.44
N ASP A 144 -3.72 11.72 11.92
CA ASP A 144 -2.34 11.35 11.57
C ASP A 144 -2.23 10.25 10.49
N VAL A 145 -3.29 9.45 10.32
CA VAL A 145 -3.32 8.23 9.50
C VAL A 145 -4.40 8.35 8.43
N PHE A 146 -4.13 7.89 7.20
CA PHE A 146 -5.14 7.87 6.14
C PHE A 146 -6.11 6.69 6.27
N PHE A 147 -5.59 5.46 6.37
CA PHE A 147 -6.37 4.23 6.25
C PHE A 147 -6.20 3.30 7.46
N THR A 148 -7.24 2.53 7.76
CA THR A 148 -7.27 1.51 8.82
C THR A 148 -7.74 0.18 8.25
N LEU A 149 -6.93 -0.87 8.46
CA LEU A 149 -7.33 -2.25 8.27
C LEU A 149 -8.19 -2.68 9.45
N SER A 150 -9.38 -3.21 9.21
CA SER A 150 -10.20 -3.86 10.25
C SER A 150 -10.43 -5.32 9.85
N TYR A 151 -10.17 -6.26 10.74
CA TYR A 151 -10.29 -7.69 10.44
C TYR A 151 -10.82 -8.48 11.64
N GLN A 152 -11.49 -9.61 11.37
CA GLN A 152 -11.88 -10.56 12.40
C GLN A 152 -10.65 -11.35 12.84
N SER A 153 -10.23 -11.19 14.09
CA SER A 153 -9.18 -12.04 14.67
C SER A 153 -9.78 -13.33 15.24
N GLU A 154 -9.00 -14.09 16.00
CA GLU A 154 -9.42 -15.34 16.61
C GLU A 154 -10.53 -15.12 17.66
N ASP A 155 -10.31 -14.16 18.58
CA ASP A 155 -11.29 -13.86 19.64
C ASP A 155 -12.37 -12.84 19.21
N LYS A 156 -12.00 -11.84 18.41
CA LYS A 156 -12.82 -10.64 18.16
C LYS A 156 -12.35 -9.78 16.97
N PRO A 157 -13.17 -8.81 16.50
CA PRO A 157 -12.71 -7.80 15.56
C PRO A 157 -11.52 -6.99 16.08
N THR A 158 -10.62 -6.59 15.18
CA THR A 158 -9.43 -5.80 15.49
C THR A 158 -9.20 -4.76 14.39
N SER A 159 -8.98 -3.50 14.80
CA SER A 159 -8.55 -2.41 13.90
C SER A 159 -7.06 -2.14 14.05
N VAL A 160 -6.32 -2.10 12.94
CA VAL A 160 -4.89 -1.75 12.87
C VAL A 160 -4.69 -0.62 11.86
N ARG A 161 -4.06 0.47 12.32
CA ARG A 161 -3.74 1.65 11.52
C ARG A 161 -2.70 1.30 10.45
N ILE A 162 -2.90 1.77 9.22
CA ILE A 162 -1.92 1.65 8.14
C ILE A 162 -1.10 2.94 8.12
N GLN A 163 0.11 2.89 8.69
CA GLN A 163 1.02 4.03 8.72
C GLN A 163 1.65 4.25 7.34
N LEU A 164 2.00 5.50 7.03
CA LEU A 164 2.71 5.88 5.82
C LEU A 164 3.91 6.74 6.21
N ASN A 165 5.11 6.15 6.20
CA ASN A 165 6.35 6.78 6.63
C ASN A 165 7.38 6.65 5.49
N ASN A 166 8.07 7.74 5.14
CA ASN A 166 9.06 7.78 4.05
C ASN A 166 8.53 7.18 2.72
N LEU A 167 7.26 7.43 2.40
CA LEU A 167 6.53 6.89 1.24
C LEU A 167 6.34 5.35 1.23
N LEU A 168 6.54 4.69 2.38
CA LEU A 168 6.29 3.26 2.57
C LEU A 168 5.12 3.02 3.55
N PHE A 169 4.24 2.10 3.21
CA PHE A 169 3.13 1.66 4.06
C PHE A 169 3.60 0.58 5.04
N SER A 170 3.13 0.63 6.29
CA SER A 170 3.30 -0.43 7.28
C SER A 170 2.06 -0.59 8.17
N LEU A 171 1.91 -1.74 8.84
CA LEU A 171 0.94 -1.88 9.92
C LEU A 171 1.51 -1.33 11.22
N CYS A 172 0.70 -0.57 11.97
CA CYS A 172 1.10 0.03 13.23
C CYS A 172 1.61 -1.00 14.25
N GLY A 173 2.89 -0.90 14.58
CA GLY A 173 3.59 -1.86 15.46
C GLY A 173 4.23 -3.05 14.73
N SER A 174 4.39 -3.00 13.40
CA SER A 174 5.20 -3.95 12.64
C SER A 174 6.40 -3.26 11.99
N HIS A 175 7.52 -3.98 11.91
CA HIS A 175 8.75 -3.53 11.24
C HIS A 175 8.73 -3.71 9.71
N ARG A 176 7.67 -4.31 9.14
CA ARG A 176 7.56 -4.58 7.69
C ARG A 176 6.97 -3.39 6.95
N THR A 177 7.67 -2.95 5.91
CA THR A 177 7.33 -1.79 5.07
C THR A 177 7.14 -2.19 3.61
N PHE A 178 6.23 -1.50 2.90
CA PHE A 178 5.81 -1.85 1.54
C PHE A 178 5.62 -0.60 0.68
N ALA A 179 6.05 -0.63 -0.58
CA ALA A 179 5.86 0.48 -1.53
C ALA A 179 4.39 0.70 -1.99
N SER A 180 3.46 -0.17 -1.56
CA SER A 180 2.04 -0.07 -1.87
C SER A 180 1.20 -0.74 -0.79
N LEU A 181 0.06 -0.14 -0.46
CA LEU A 181 -0.96 -0.72 0.43
C LEU A 181 -1.43 -2.09 -0.06
N PHE A 182 -1.51 -2.31 -1.38
CA PHE A 182 -1.93 -3.60 -1.94
C PHE A 182 -0.85 -4.67 -1.85
N ALA A 183 0.44 -4.29 -1.86
CA ALA A 183 1.55 -5.21 -1.59
C ALA A 183 1.58 -5.61 -0.09
N LEU A 184 1.29 -4.65 0.81
CA LEU A 184 1.08 -4.92 2.23
C LEU A 184 -0.07 -5.92 2.43
N LEU A 185 -1.24 -5.69 1.82
CA LEU A 185 -2.37 -6.59 1.96
C LEU A 185 -2.08 -7.98 1.37
N ALA A 186 -1.51 -8.07 0.17
CA ALA A 186 -1.14 -9.35 -0.46
C ALA A 186 -0.18 -10.18 0.43
N PHE A 187 0.77 -9.54 1.11
CA PHE A 187 1.63 -10.19 2.09
C PHE A 187 0.82 -10.72 3.29
N TYR A 188 -0.04 -9.88 3.90
CA TYR A 188 -0.83 -10.31 5.07
C TYR A 188 -2.00 -11.26 4.75
N THR A 189 -2.39 -11.40 3.48
CA THR A 189 -3.31 -12.44 2.97
C THR A 189 -2.58 -13.64 2.36
N SER A 190 -1.26 -13.74 2.49
CA SER A 190 -0.51 -14.96 2.16
C SER A 190 -0.64 -15.99 3.28
N SER A 191 -0.45 -17.27 2.95
CA SER A 191 -0.67 -18.42 3.86
C SER A 191 0.12 -18.41 5.18
N ILE A 192 1.10 -17.50 5.32
CA ILE A 192 1.90 -17.28 6.53
C ILE A 192 1.30 -16.24 7.50
N CYS A 193 0.12 -15.67 7.19
CA CYS A 193 -0.44 -14.52 7.89
C CYS A 193 -1.94 -14.67 8.21
N LYS A 194 -2.47 -13.71 8.98
CA LYS A 194 -3.77 -13.82 9.67
C LYS A 194 -4.99 -13.37 8.84
N LEU A 195 -4.83 -12.85 7.64
CA LEU A 195 -5.94 -12.40 6.80
C LEU A 195 -6.29 -13.47 5.76
N THR A 196 -7.59 -13.66 5.49
CA THR A 196 -8.11 -14.71 4.60
C THR A 196 -8.81 -14.11 3.38
N GLU A 197 -9.93 -13.42 3.56
CA GLU A 197 -10.68 -12.81 2.46
C GLU A 197 -11.15 -11.36 2.70
N PRO A 198 -11.19 -10.51 1.65
CA PRO A 198 -11.76 -9.18 1.74
C PRO A 198 -13.30 -9.17 1.77
N TYR A 199 -13.87 -8.48 2.75
CA TYR A 199 -15.31 -8.22 2.86
C TYR A 199 -15.73 -7.05 1.97
N ARG A 200 -16.47 -7.37 0.90
CA ARG A 200 -16.87 -6.45 -0.16
C ARG A 200 -18.30 -5.93 0.02
N LYS A 201 -18.50 -4.64 -0.28
CA LYS A 201 -19.80 -3.95 -0.24
C LYS A 201 -20.89 -4.59 -1.12
N GLN A 202 -20.50 -5.16 -2.27
CA GLN A 202 -21.41 -5.84 -3.19
C GLN A 202 -21.09 -7.34 -3.18
N ARG A 203 -22.07 -8.16 -2.79
CA ARG A 203 -22.08 -9.62 -2.92
C ARG A 203 -23.40 -10.01 -3.62
N PRO A 204 -23.37 -10.76 -4.75
CA PRO A 204 -22.19 -11.16 -5.51
C PRO A 204 -21.43 -9.96 -6.12
N GLU A 205 -20.15 -10.17 -6.45
CA GLU A 205 -19.34 -9.17 -7.17
C GLU A 205 -19.79 -9.02 -8.63
N ARG A 206 -19.53 -7.87 -9.25
CA ARG A 206 -19.78 -7.68 -10.69
C ARG A 206 -18.82 -8.55 -11.49
N LEU A 207 -19.33 -9.28 -12.50
CA LEU A 207 -18.54 -10.18 -13.35
C LEU A 207 -17.24 -9.53 -13.91
N LYS A 208 -17.32 -8.25 -14.33
CA LYS A 208 -16.18 -7.41 -14.78
C LYS A 208 -15.02 -7.42 -13.77
N GLN A 209 -15.30 -7.33 -12.45
CA GLN A 209 -14.30 -7.37 -11.37
C GLN A 209 -13.72 -8.77 -11.17
N MET A 210 -14.56 -9.81 -11.21
CA MET A 210 -14.13 -11.21 -11.08
C MET A 210 -13.21 -11.63 -12.23
N CYS A 211 -13.56 -11.28 -13.47
CA CYS A 211 -12.74 -11.54 -14.66
C CYS A 211 -11.38 -10.82 -14.59
N ARG A 212 -11.35 -9.55 -14.17
CA ARG A 212 -10.09 -8.81 -13.93
C ARG A 212 -9.22 -9.51 -12.89
N ARG A 213 -9.79 -9.91 -11.75
CA ARG A 213 -9.04 -10.61 -10.69
C ARG A 213 -8.49 -11.95 -11.17
N ALA A 214 -9.25 -12.71 -11.94
CA ALA A 214 -8.80 -13.97 -12.54
C ALA A 214 -7.64 -13.74 -13.51
N LEU A 215 -7.77 -12.78 -14.44
CA LEU A 215 -6.75 -12.43 -15.43
C LEU A 215 -5.43 -11.99 -14.79
N VAL A 216 -5.47 -11.11 -13.77
CA VAL A 216 -4.28 -10.70 -13.02
C VAL A 216 -3.66 -11.88 -12.27
N ARG A 217 -4.47 -12.82 -11.79
CA ARG A 217 -3.99 -14.03 -11.09
C ARG A 217 -3.34 -15.06 -12.02
N THR A 218 -3.77 -15.16 -13.28
CA THR A 218 -3.21 -16.12 -14.26
C THR A 218 -2.05 -15.56 -15.09
N HIS A 219 -2.02 -14.26 -15.36
CA HIS A 219 -1.00 -13.63 -16.23
C HIS A 219 -0.08 -12.64 -15.51
N GLY A 220 -0.34 -12.31 -14.25
CA GLY A 220 0.36 -11.24 -13.55
C GLY A 220 -0.16 -9.84 -13.91
N ALA A 221 0.33 -8.84 -13.17
CA ALA A 221 -0.04 -7.44 -13.35
C ALA A 221 0.65 -6.82 -14.58
N GLU A 222 1.89 -7.26 -14.81
CA GLU A 222 2.85 -6.77 -15.78
C GLU A 222 2.59 -7.26 -17.21
N ASN A 223 2.03 -8.46 -17.39
CA ASN A 223 1.73 -8.99 -18.72
C ASN A 223 0.29 -8.70 -19.18
N ALA A 224 -0.58 -8.17 -18.31
CA ALA A 224 -2.00 -7.94 -18.62
C ALA A 224 -2.23 -6.99 -19.81
N THR A 225 -1.33 -6.03 -20.04
CA THR A 225 -1.32 -5.15 -21.22
C THR A 225 -0.85 -5.85 -22.50
N SER A 226 -0.03 -6.89 -22.38
CA SER A 226 0.57 -7.63 -23.50
C SER A 226 -0.35 -8.72 -24.06
N ILE A 227 -1.42 -9.09 -23.35
CA ILE A 227 -2.36 -10.13 -23.81
C ILE A 227 -3.02 -9.67 -25.14
N PRO A 228 -3.02 -10.50 -26.20
CA PRO A 228 -3.67 -10.20 -27.47
C PRO A 228 -5.20 -10.26 -27.36
N GLY A 229 -5.91 -9.58 -28.25
CA GLY A 229 -7.38 -9.60 -28.34
C GLY A 229 -8.15 -8.73 -27.33
N LEU A 230 -7.53 -8.29 -26.23
CA LEU A 230 -8.14 -7.32 -25.30
C LEU A 230 -8.15 -5.91 -25.90
N SER A 231 -9.30 -5.23 -25.83
CA SER A 231 -9.44 -3.83 -26.24
C SER A 231 -8.64 -2.88 -25.31
N PRO A 232 -8.26 -1.68 -25.78
CA PRO A 232 -7.56 -0.69 -24.95
C PRO A 232 -8.30 -0.35 -23.66
N GLN A 233 -9.64 -0.25 -23.72
CA GLN A 233 -10.52 -0.01 -22.57
C GLN A 233 -10.41 -1.12 -21.51
N LEU A 234 -10.36 -2.39 -21.93
CA LEU A 234 -10.19 -3.51 -21.00
C LEU A 234 -8.78 -3.57 -20.43
N LYS A 235 -7.75 -3.24 -21.21
CA LYS A 235 -6.36 -3.13 -20.72
C LYS A 235 -6.25 -2.02 -19.67
N ALA A 236 -6.79 -0.83 -19.94
CA ALA A 236 -6.86 0.27 -18.98
C ALA A 236 -7.61 -0.12 -17.69
N TYR A 237 -8.75 -0.81 -17.80
CA TYR A 237 -9.51 -1.30 -16.64
C TYR A 237 -8.75 -2.32 -15.76
N VAL A 238 -7.87 -3.15 -16.35
CA VAL A 238 -6.96 -4.00 -15.57
C VAL A 238 -5.84 -3.15 -14.93
N CYS A 239 -5.21 -2.24 -15.69
CA CYS A 239 -4.15 -1.36 -15.17
C CYS A 239 -4.60 -0.42 -14.05
N ALA A 240 -5.87 -0.02 -14.03
CA ALA A 240 -6.47 0.77 -12.97
C ALA A 240 -6.49 0.05 -11.60
N TYR A 241 -6.56 -1.29 -11.58
CA TYR A 241 -6.42 -2.10 -10.36
C TYR A 241 -5.77 -3.45 -10.72
N PRO A 242 -4.43 -3.51 -10.79
CA PRO A 242 -3.69 -4.68 -11.25
C PRO A 242 -3.40 -5.62 -10.06
N HIS A 243 -4.44 -5.94 -9.28
CA HIS A 243 -4.32 -6.73 -8.05
C HIS A 243 -5.30 -7.91 -8.07
N SER A 244 -4.80 -9.09 -7.67
CA SER A 244 -5.54 -10.37 -7.68
C SER A 244 -6.28 -10.67 -6.36
N LEU A 245 -6.40 -9.66 -5.48
CA LEU A 245 -7.10 -9.69 -4.19
C LEU A 245 -8.56 -9.26 -4.34
#